data_AF-A0A7W3ZX26-F1
#
_entry.id   AF-A0A7W3ZX26-F1
#
_cell.length_a   1.000
_cell.length_b   1.000
_cell.length_c   1.000
_cell.angle_alpha   90.00
_cell.angle_beta   90.00
_cell.angle_gamma   90.00
#
_symmetry.space_group_name_H-M   'P 1'
#
loop_
_entity.id
_entity.type
_entity.pdbx_description
1 polymer ?
#
loop_
_entity_poly.entity_id
_entity_poly.type
_entity_poly.pdbx_seq_one_letter_code
_entity_poly.pdbx_strand_id
1 'polypeptide(L)'
;MANPTVLPHCLKLSIITASLIASQVVTSQSALAHGYVLAPESRSYACKTGNNTSCGAVQWEPQSVEGPSGFPEAGPADGKLASAANGAFSPLDVQSPSRWSKTAITSGWNAFTWQFTANHVTRNWRYYLTKQNWDQSQALSRASFDLAPFCVVDGAMVQPPKLVTHNCYVPEGHSGYQVILAVWEIGDTSNSFYNAIDVNLGTNVPNQWQDIGDINPSLDLKAGDKVMTRVFDANGEKTEKQTLITIADATQGDKQNWPFLLASTINAEQTQLKAGQKNAAGDIVPVYGKNDIFTVANSSIERVEIGFDLAPSPGNQLDVTSLSADIEIVDNTAQVRFDVTTNTDMQVSGYLYDHDGAASGFVNQAINNTSASLVLDVVNPKAGHYHLQVKGEPAQGDIIQQDFDLFLKDKAPVPEADFIFPQGIQSYTASTTVLQPKTGKVYQCKPFPYSGYCKQWTPSATAFEPGVGASWTMAWTEL
;
A
#
# COMPACT_ATOMS: atom_id res chain seq x y z
N MET A 1 -64.73 21.89 73.02
CA MET A 1 -64.16 23.24 72.82
C MET A 1 -62.80 23.03 72.17
N ALA A 2 -62.53 23.26 70.88
CA ALA A 2 -63.18 23.95 69.77
C ALA A 2 -63.11 23.08 68.48
N ASN A 3 -63.88 23.46 67.47
CA ASN A 3 -64.06 22.79 66.17
C ASN A 3 -63.49 23.72 65.03
N PRO A 4 -63.48 23.37 63.72
CA PRO A 4 -62.34 22.82 63.00
C PRO A 4 -62.05 23.50 61.62
N THR A 5 -61.02 23.05 60.88
CA THR A 5 -60.91 23.07 59.39
C THR A 5 -59.71 22.17 58.98
N VAL A 6 -59.87 20.96 58.38
CA VAL A 6 -60.13 20.65 56.94
C VAL A 6 -58.86 20.89 56.08
N LEU A 7 -58.28 20.03 55.23
CA LEU A 7 -58.63 18.82 54.44
C LEU A 7 -57.31 18.01 54.14
N PRO A 8 -57.39 16.79 53.55
CA PRO A 8 -56.33 15.77 53.48
C PRO A 8 -55.80 15.52 52.05
N HIS A 9 -55.08 14.39 51.88
CA HIS A 9 -54.65 13.67 50.66
C HIS A 9 -53.14 13.77 50.39
N CYS A 10 -52.41 12.71 50.06
CA CYS A 10 -52.65 11.27 50.04
C CYS A 10 -51.30 10.61 49.74
N LEU A 11 -51.16 9.36 50.17
CA LEU A 11 -50.25 8.33 49.67
C LEU A 11 -48.72 8.58 49.68
N LYS A 12 -48.12 7.93 50.68
CA LYS A 12 -46.72 7.50 50.68
C LYS A 12 -46.50 6.46 49.56
N LEU A 13 -45.56 6.73 48.65
CA LEU A 13 -44.97 5.71 47.79
C LEU A 13 -43.50 5.55 48.19
N SER A 14 -43.14 4.35 48.62
CA SER A 14 -41.74 3.95 48.78
C SER A 14 -41.42 2.84 47.79
N ILE A 15 -40.17 2.88 47.34
CA ILE A 15 -39.35 1.85 46.69
C ILE A 15 -39.46 1.85 45.15
N ILE A 16 -38.40 2.34 44.50
CA ILE A 16 -37.39 1.53 43.77
C ILE A 16 -36.14 2.40 43.61
N THR A 17 -35.03 1.95 44.19
CA THR A 17 -33.66 2.45 44.01
C THR A 17 -33.18 2.14 42.60
N ALA A 18 -32.85 3.17 41.82
CA ALA A 18 -32.06 3.04 40.59
C ALA A 18 -30.74 3.79 40.79
N SER A 19 -29.65 3.03 40.99
CA SER A 19 -28.28 3.54 41.03
C SER A 19 -27.88 3.99 39.62
N LEU A 20 -27.79 5.30 39.39
CA LEU A 20 -27.09 5.85 38.22
C LEU A 20 -25.58 5.87 38.53
N ILE A 21 -24.87 4.82 38.10
CA ILE A 21 -23.42 4.90 37.91
C ILE A 21 -23.23 5.58 36.55
N ALA A 22 -23.00 6.90 36.57
CA ALA A 22 -22.53 7.61 35.39
C ALA A 22 -21.07 7.18 35.14
N SER A 23 -20.89 6.11 34.38
CA SER A 23 -19.59 5.76 33.78
C SER A 23 -19.22 6.88 32.82
N GLN A 24 -18.40 7.83 33.31
CA GLN A 24 -17.71 8.76 32.44
C GLN A 24 -16.67 7.97 31.65
N VAL A 25 -17.07 7.52 30.47
CA VAL A 25 -16.12 7.12 29.44
C VAL A 25 -15.37 8.39 29.07
N VAL A 26 -14.19 8.58 29.68
CA VAL A 26 -13.20 9.50 29.13
C VAL A 26 -12.76 8.87 27.83
N THR A 27 -13.44 9.21 26.74
CA THR A 27 -12.88 9.03 25.41
C THR A 27 -11.67 9.94 25.36
N SER A 28 -10.47 9.39 25.52
CA SER A 28 -9.22 10.06 25.18
C SER A 28 -9.36 10.43 23.71
N GLN A 29 -9.68 11.69 23.42
CA GLN A 29 -9.53 12.18 22.06
C GLN A 29 -8.06 12.02 21.73
N SER A 30 -7.75 11.19 20.75
CA SER A 30 -6.42 11.08 20.17
C SER A 30 -6.08 12.45 19.59
N ALA A 31 -5.48 13.30 20.42
CA ALA A 31 -4.87 14.53 19.99
C ALA A 31 -3.70 14.12 19.08
N LEU A 32 -3.93 14.24 17.78
CA LEU A 32 -3.02 13.77 16.74
C LEU A 32 -1.81 14.70 16.63
N ALA A 33 -0.79 14.48 17.44
CA ALA A 33 0.51 15.13 17.30
C ALA A 33 1.26 14.60 16.09
N HIS A 34 1.95 15.47 15.36
CA HIS A 34 2.64 15.07 14.13
C HIS A 34 3.80 16.01 13.80
N GLY A 35 4.99 15.45 13.66
CA GLY A 35 6.18 16.17 13.24
C GLY A 35 7.40 15.29 13.00
N TYR A 36 8.40 15.88 12.36
CA TYR A 36 9.66 15.22 12.00
C TYR A 36 10.83 16.21 12.01
N VAL A 37 12.06 15.71 12.10
CA VAL A 37 13.27 16.54 11.95
C VAL A 37 13.52 16.77 10.46
N LEU A 38 13.43 18.04 10.07
CA LEU A 38 13.66 18.53 8.72
C LEU A 38 15.16 18.66 8.40
N ALA A 39 15.97 19.13 9.36
CA ALA A 39 17.39 19.39 9.15
C ALA A 39 18.20 19.19 10.45
N PRO A 40 19.31 18.42 10.44
CA PRO A 40 19.65 17.43 9.42
C PRO A 40 18.48 16.46 9.17
N GLU A 41 18.30 16.00 7.93
CA GLU A 41 17.13 15.21 7.55
C GLU A 41 17.03 13.94 8.41
N SER A 42 15.88 13.71 9.07
CA SER A 42 15.66 12.42 9.73
C SER A 42 15.55 11.29 8.71
N ARG A 43 15.79 10.07 9.16
CA ARG A 43 15.65 8.84 8.39
C ARG A 43 14.27 8.72 7.75
N SER A 44 13.20 9.06 8.48
CA SER A 44 11.83 9.06 7.96
C SER A 44 11.61 10.18 6.94
N TYR A 45 12.13 11.38 7.17
CA TYR A 45 12.00 12.48 6.21
C TYR A 45 12.80 12.23 4.92
N ALA A 46 14.00 11.66 5.04
CA ALA A 46 14.81 11.21 3.90
C ALA A 46 14.08 10.14 3.05
N CYS A 47 13.15 9.38 3.61
CA CYS A 47 12.27 8.50 2.83
C CYS A 47 11.28 9.30 1.98
N LYS A 48 10.71 10.39 2.51
CA LYS A 48 9.80 11.27 1.77
C LYS A 48 10.52 12.03 0.65
N THR A 49 11.77 12.43 0.85
CA THR A 49 12.56 13.14 -0.16
C THR A 49 13.16 12.21 -1.22
N GLY A 50 13.10 10.89 -1.01
CA GLY A 50 13.68 9.89 -1.90
C GLY A 50 15.17 9.61 -1.67
N ASN A 51 15.81 10.31 -0.72
CA ASN A 51 17.20 10.08 -0.31
C ASN A 51 17.39 8.70 0.34
N ASN A 52 16.34 8.19 0.99
CA ASN A 52 16.24 6.80 1.43
C ASN A 52 15.16 6.08 0.61
N THR A 53 15.44 4.85 0.19
CA THR A 53 14.50 4.01 -0.56
C THR A 53 14.00 2.83 0.27
N SER A 54 13.02 2.09 -0.26
CA SER A 54 12.46 0.88 0.39
C SER A 54 11.96 1.13 1.82
N CYS A 55 11.30 2.26 2.05
CA CYS A 55 10.87 2.69 3.39
C CYS A 55 9.46 2.25 3.79
N GLY A 56 8.69 1.64 2.89
CA GLY A 56 7.30 1.26 3.17
C GLY A 56 6.39 2.48 3.33
N ALA A 57 5.42 2.41 4.25
CA ALA A 57 4.38 3.44 4.38
C ALA A 57 4.91 4.81 4.85
N VAL A 58 5.99 4.83 5.64
CA VAL A 58 6.48 6.07 6.29
C VAL A 58 6.90 7.17 5.32
N GLN A 59 7.24 6.82 4.06
CA GLN A 59 7.58 7.80 3.03
C GLN A 59 6.43 8.78 2.73
N TRP A 60 5.19 8.37 2.98
CA TRP A 60 3.99 9.21 2.76
C TRP A 60 3.63 10.06 3.98
N GLU A 61 4.15 9.70 5.15
CA GLU A 61 3.78 10.33 6.42
C GLU A 61 4.95 10.36 7.43
N PRO A 62 6.09 10.99 7.09
CA PRO A 62 7.26 11.02 7.97
C PRO A 62 7.00 11.67 9.33
N GLN A 63 5.92 12.47 9.43
CA GLN A 63 5.45 13.12 10.65
C GLN A 63 4.83 12.18 11.69
N SER A 64 4.56 10.92 11.34
CA SER A 64 3.72 10.01 12.14
C SER A 64 4.51 9.00 12.98
N VAL A 65 5.84 9.13 13.10
CA VAL A 65 6.70 8.17 13.84
C VAL A 65 6.54 8.33 15.36
N GLU A 66 5.34 7.98 15.83
CA GLU A 66 4.84 8.09 17.19
C GLU A 66 4.90 6.73 17.91
N GLY A 67 5.29 6.75 19.18
CA GLY A 67 5.25 5.57 20.04
C GLY A 67 5.17 5.97 21.52
N PRO A 68 5.20 4.99 22.45
CA PRO A 68 5.10 5.27 23.87
C PRO A 68 6.22 6.19 24.37
N SER A 69 5.92 7.12 25.28
CA SER A 69 6.93 7.96 25.94
C SER A 69 7.81 7.19 26.93
N GLY A 70 8.83 7.87 27.45
CA GLY A 70 9.63 7.41 28.57
C GLY A 70 10.95 6.73 28.20
N PHE A 71 11.37 6.78 26.93
CA PHE A 71 12.75 6.40 26.58
C PHE A 71 13.76 7.21 27.42
N PRO A 72 14.83 6.60 27.97
CA PRO A 72 15.25 5.21 27.76
C PRO A 72 14.67 4.18 28.75
N GLU A 73 14.11 4.54 29.89
CA GLU A 73 13.61 3.59 30.90
C GLU A 73 12.37 2.80 30.43
N ALA A 74 11.56 3.42 29.57
CA ALA A 74 10.40 2.86 28.89
C ALA A 74 10.47 3.20 27.39
N GLY A 75 9.34 3.42 26.73
CA GLY A 75 9.28 3.71 25.29
C GLY A 75 9.41 2.47 24.40
N PRO A 76 9.71 2.65 23.10
CA PRO A 76 9.84 1.55 22.15
C PRO A 76 10.89 0.52 22.60
N ALA A 77 10.62 -0.76 22.30
CA ALA A 77 11.55 -1.85 22.57
C ALA A 77 12.85 -1.70 21.76
N ASP A 78 13.92 -2.35 22.22
CA ASP A 78 15.16 -2.44 21.44
C ASP A 78 14.90 -3.09 20.07
N GLY A 79 15.56 -2.59 19.03
CA GLY A 79 15.29 -2.96 17.64
C GLY A 79 14.03 -2.33 17.05
N LYS A 80 13.32 -1.47 17.80
CA LYS A 80 12.11 -0.74 17.38
C LYS A 80 12.17 0.77 17.63
N LEU A 81 13.36 1.29 17.91
CA LEU A 81 13.55 2.70 18.25
C LEU A 81 13.28 3.63 17.06
N ALA A 82 13.68 3.24 15.84
CA ALA A 82 13.54 4.09 14.65
C ALA A 82 12.12 4.09 14.07
N SER A 83 11.38 2.99 14.23
CA SER A 83 9.96 2.91 13.85
C SER A 83 9.00 3.37 14.95
N ALA A 84 9.51 3.73 16.13
CA ALA A 84 8.72 3.95 17.34
C ALA A 84 7.80 2.74 17.71
N ALA A 85 8.20 1.52 17.32
CA ALA A 85 7.40 0.30 17.41
C ALA A 85 6.10 0.29 16.57
N ASN A 86 5.97 1.17 15.59
CA ASN A 86 4.91 1.11 14.60
C ASN A 86 5.27 0.10 13.49
N GLY A 87 4.50 -1.00 13.39
CA GLY A 87 4.73 -2.07 12.43
C GLY A 87 4.73 -1.61 10.97
N ALA A 88 3.92 -0.61 10.61
CA ALA A 88 3.89 -0.03 9.26
C ALA A 88 5.18 0.71 8.90
N PHE A 89 5.96 1.13 9.91
CA PHE A 89 7.24 1.84 9.76
C PHE A 89 8.45 0.95 10.10
N SER A 90 8.24 -0.35 10.26
CA SER A 90 9.31 -1.33 10.53
C SER A 90 10.50 -1.32 9.56
N PRO A 91 10.39 -0.89 8.28
CA PRO A 91 11.57 -0.72 7.44
C PRO A 91 12.61 0.27 8.00
N LEU A 92 12.22 1.23 8.85
CA LEU A 92 13.15 2.15 9.53
C LEU A 92 14.07 1.46 10.54
N ASP A 93 13.69 0.27 11.03
CA ASP A 93 14.47 -0.49 12.01
C ASP A 93 15.61 -1.31 11.37
N VAL A 94 15.61 -1.46 10.04
CA VAL A 94 16.71 -2.12 9.32
C VAL A 94 17.99 -1.32 9.55
N GLN A 95 19.07 -1.99 9.92
CA GLN A 95 20.33 -1.33 10.22
C GLN A 95 21.50 -2.09 9.57
N SER A 96 22.26 -1.36 8.76
CA SER A 96 23.55 -1.78 8.22
C SER A 96 24.40 -0.53 7.96
N PRO A 97 25.72 -0.66 7.79
CA PRO A 97 26.59 0.48 7.52
C PRO A 97 26.18 1.29 6.27
N SER A 98 25.55 0.66 5.26
CA SER A 98 25.22 1.28 3.98
C SER A 98 23.74 1.57 3.75
N ARG A 99 22.84 1.12 4.64
CA ARG A 99 21.39 1.15 4.44
C ARG A 99 20.81 2.56 4.29
N TRP A 100 21.36 3.52 5.03
CA TRP A 100 20.80 4.87 5.18
C TRP A 100 21.73 5.93 4.61
N SER A 101 21.14 6.93 3.93
CA SER A 101 21.80 8.18 3.56
C SER A 101 22.28 8.91 4.82
N LYS A 102 23.45 9.55 4.75
CA LYS A 102 24.11 10.15 5.92
C LYS A 102 24.38 11.62 5.67
N THR A 103 23.86 12.50 6.52
CA THR A 103 24.18 13.92 6.46
C THR A 103 25.57 14.17 7.04
N ALA A 104 26.43 14.87 6.32
CA ALA A 104 27.74 15.27 6.84
C ALA A 104 27.55 16.37 7.91
N ILE A 105 28.08 16.14 9.11
CA ILE A 105 28.11 17.13 10.20
C ILE A 105 29.48 17.11 10.89
N THR A 106 29.72 18.10 11.74
CA THR A 106 30.93 18.19 12.57
C THR A 106 30.54 18.13 14.04
N SER A 107 31.46 17.73 14.92
CA SER A 107 31.31 17.96 16.36
C SER A 107 31.17 19.45 16.65
N GLY A 108 30.58 19.79 17.80
CA GLY A 108 30.29 21.17 18.17
C GLY A 108 28.88 21.61 17.80
N TRP A 109 28.68 22.92 17.65
CA TRP A 109 27.35 23.50 17.48
C TRP A 109 26.70 23.14 16.14
N ASN A 110 25.57 22.43 16.21
CA ASN A 110 24.74 22.08 15.06
C ASN A 110 23.29 22.50 15.32
N ALA A 111 22.58 22.82 14.24
CA ALA A 111 21.17 23.18 14.27
C ALA A 111 20.29 21.96 13.93
N PHE A 112 19.30 21.68 14.79
CA PHE A 112 18.31 20.63 14.60
C PHE A 112 16.92 21.27 14.47
N THR A 113 16.33 21.18 13.28
CA THR A 113 15.06 21.83 12.95
C THR A 113 13.94 20.81 12.83
N TRP A 114 12.89 20.97 13.64
CA TRP A 114 11.67 20.19 13.56
C TRP A 114 10.59 20.94 12.78
N GLN A 115 9.85 20.21 11.94
CA GLN A 115 8.64 20.66 11.28
C GLN A 115 7.44 19.90 11.84
N PHE A 116 6.42 20.63 12.28
CA PHE A 116 5.17 20.05 12.79
C PHE A 116 4.03 20.28 11.78
N THR A 117 3.31 19.22 11.43
CA THR A 117 2.05 19.32 10.68
C THR A 117 0.87 19.50 11.63
N ALA A 118 1.00 18.98 12.86
CA ALA A 118 0.16 19.27 14.01
C ALA A 118 1.06 19.42 15.25
N ASN A 119 1.24 20.67 15.71
CA ASN A 119 2.02 21.02 16.91
C ASN A 119 1.16 20.85 18.17
N HIS A 120 1.69 20.21 19.22
CA HIS A 120 0.98 19.91 20.48
C HIS A 120 1.73 20.44 21.70
N VAL A 121 1.08 20.45 22.86
CA VAL A 121 1.73 20.81 24.12
C VAL A 121 2.97 19.93 24.30
N THR A 122 4.13 20.54 24.47
CA THR A 122 5.40 19.81 24.52
C THR A 122 5.99 19.78 25.93
N ARG A 123 6.41 18.60 26.38
CA ARG A 123 7.19 18.46 27.60
C ARG A 123 8.65 18.82 27.34
N ASN A 124 9.29 18.18 26.37
CA ASN A 124 10.68 18.44 26.01
C ASN A 124 11.04 17.86 24.64
N TRP A 125 12.23 18.22 24.16
CA TRP A 125 12.98 17.50 23.14
C TRP A 125 14.30 16.99 23.72
N ARG A 126 14.68 15.77 23.37
CA ARG A 126 15.92 15.12 23.83
C ARG A 126 16.67 14.52 22.65
N TYR A 127 17.98 14.66 22.65
CA TYR A 127 18.85 14.17 21.58
C TYR A 127 19.91 13.22 22.15
N TYR A 128 19.95 12.00 21.62
CA TYR A 128 20.92 10.97 22.01
C TYR A 128 21.85 10.69 20.85
N LEU A 129 23.10 10.34 21.13
CA LEU A 129 24.10 9.97 20.12
C LEU A 129 24.53 8.52 20.34
N THR A 130 24.73 7.78 19.25
CA THR A 130 25.35 6.46 19.34
C THR A 130 26.75 6.53 19.95
N LYS A 131 27.15 5.50 20.68
CA LYS A 131 28.52 5.39 21.19
C LYS A 131 29.50 5.29 20.02
N GLN A 132 30.70 5.84 20.15
CA GLN A 132 31.70 5.84 19.08
C GLN A 132 31.95 4.46 18.43
N ASN A 133 31.91 3.38 19.21
CA ASN A 133 32.14 2.00 18.76
C ASN A 133 30.83 1.18 18.66
N TRP A 134 29.68 1.82 18.44
CA TRP A 134 28.42 1.12 18.22
C TRP A 134 28.50 0.17 17.01
N ASP A 135 27.80 -0.96 17.10
CA ASP A 135 27.73 -1.92 16.01
C ASP A 135 26.71 -1.45 14.95
N GLN A 136 27.22 -0.93 13.84
CA GLN A 136 26.44 -0.40 12.71
C GLN A 136 25.65 -1.47 11.95
N SER A 137 25.90 -2.76 12.22
CA SER A 137 25.21 -3.90 11.61
C SER A 137 24.06 -4.44 12.45
N GLN A 138 23.89 -3.95 13.69
CA GLN A 138 22.84 -4.39 14.60
C GLN A 138 21.71 -3.37 14.68
N ALA A 139 20.47 -3.86 14.82
CA ALA A 139 19.32 -2.99 15.01
C ALA A 139 19.54 -2.04 16.21
N LEU A 140 19.07 -0.79 16.08
CA LEU A 140 19.26 0.24 17.11
C LEU A 140 18.63 -0.19 18.43
N SER A 141 19.41 -0.14 19.50
CA SER A 141 19.02 -0.53 20.86
C SER A 141 19.52 0.50 21.86
N ARG A 142 19.05 0.44 23.10
CA ARG A 142 19.62 1.23 24.20
C ARG A 142 21.14 1.02 24.34
N ALA A 143 21.64 -0.17 24.04
CA ALA A 143 23.08 -0.46 24.09
C ALA A 143 23.88 0.33 23.04
N SER A 144 23.25 0.70 21.91
CA SER A 144 23.84 1.48 20.82
C SER A 144 24.11 2.95 21.21
N PHE A 145 23.33 3.52 22.15
CA PHE A 145 23.35 4.94 22.49
C PHE A 145 24.07 5.23 23.81
N ASP A 146 24.65 6.44 23.91
CA ASP A 146 24.78 7.09 25.20
C ASP A 146 23.37 7.49 25.68
N LEU A 147 22.96 6.97 26.83
CA LEU A 147 21.61 7.16 27.37
C LEU A 147 21.46 8.49 28.12
N ALA A 148 22.56 9.23 28.34
CA ALA A 148 22.47 10.64 28.71
C ALA A 148 22.28 11.46 27.43
N PRO A 149 21.16 12.19 27.27
CA PRO A 149 20.98 13.02 26.09
C PRO A 149 22.04 14.13 26.08
N PHE A 150 22.72 14.32 24.94
CA PHE A 150 23.72 15.38 24.81
C PHE A 150 23.06 16.77 24.70
N CYS A 151 21.76 16.82 24.43
CA CYS A 151 20.98 18.05 24.38
C CYS A 151 19.55 17.79 24.88
N VAL A 152 19.07 18.67 25.75
CA VAL A 152 17.68 18.69 26.24
C VAL A 152 17.14 20.10 26.07
N VAL A 153 15.98 20.23 25.43
CA VAL A 153 15.27 21.50 25.26
C VAL A 153 13.93 21.39 25.96
N ASP A 154 13.68 22.29 26.92
CA ASP A 154 12.42 22.34 27.66
C ASP A 154 11.30 22.86 26.75
N GLY A 155 10.18 22.12 26.71
CA GLY A 155 8.97 22.53 25.98
C GLY A 155 8.08 23.46 26.79
N ALA A 156 8.39 23.69 28.06
CA ALA A 156 7.66 24.55 29.00
C ALA A 156 6.17 24.21 29.13
N MET A 157 5.76 23.00 28.73
CA MET A 157 4.35 22.57 28.68
C MET A 157 3.47 23.54 27.88
N VAL A 158 4.02 24.09 26.79
CA VAL A 158 3.27 24.92 25.83
C VAL A 158 3.30 24.31 24.43
N GLN A 159 2.36 24.75 23.58
CA GLN A 159 2.35 24.37 22.18
C GLN A 159 3.44 25.17 21.43
N PRO A 160 4.39 24.51 20.74
CA PRO A 160 5.47 25.18 20.04
C PRO A 160 5.00 25.80 18.72
N PRO A 161 5.76 26.71 18.11
CA PRO A 161 5.58 27.09 16.71
C PRO A 161 5.66 25.87 15.77
N LYS A 162 5.10 25.98 14.55
CA LYS A 162 5.13 24.88 13.56
C LYS A 162 6.53 24.52 13.05
N LEU A 163 7.50 25.39 13.23
CA LEU A 163 8.90 25.16 12.90
C LEU A 163 9.73 25.60 14.11
N VAL A 164 10.58 24.72 14.63
CA VAL A 164 11.48 25.04 15.75
C VAL A 164 12.89 24.58 15.42
N THR A 165 13.88 25.37 15.80
CA THR A 165 15.30 25.04 15.63
C THR A 165 15.98 25.04 16.98
N HIS A 166 16.66 23.93 17.30
CA HIS A 166 17.44 23.75 18.50
C HIS A 166 18.93 23.77 18.12
N ASN A 167 19.70 24.64 18.75
CA ASN A 167 21.15 24.62 18.62
C ASN A 167 21.69 23.72 19.73
N CYS A 168 22.32 22.61 19.35
CA CYS A 168 22.86 21.63 20.27
C CYS A 168 24.35 21.41 20.00
N TYR A 169 25.13 21.27 21.07
CA TYR A 169 26.55 20.94 20.97
C TYR A 169 26.72 19.42 20.82
N VAL A 170 27.04 18.94 19.62
CA VAL A 170 27.32 17.53 19.36
C VAL A 170 28.68 17.17 20.00
N PRO A 171 28.75 16.14 20.86
CA PRO A 171 29.95 15.81 21.61
C PRO A 171 31.19 15.56 20.74
N GLU A 172 32.35 15.95 21.27
CA GLU A 172 33.65 15.57 20.70
C GLU A 172 33.94 14.06 20.84
N GLY A 173 35.02 13.61 20.21
CA GLY A 173 35.48 12.22 20.33
C GLY A 173 34.67 11.21 19.51
N HIS A 174 33.76 11.69 18.67
CA HIS A 174 32.99 10.89 17.73
C HIS A 174 33.42 11.15 16.28
N SER A 175 33.43 10.11 15.47
CA SER A 175 33.73 10.19 14.04
C SER A 175 33.06 9.07 13.25
N GLY A 176 32.99 9.23 11.93
CA GLY A 176 32.35 8.30 11.02
C GLY A 176 30.83 8.28 11.17
N TYR A 177 30.23 7.18 10.74
CA TYR A 177 28.78 6.99 10.79
C TYR A 177 28.27 6.86 12.23
N GLN A 178 27.38 7.77 12.61
CA GLN A 178 26.65 7.77 13.87
C GLN A 178 25.15 7.95 13.60
N VAL A 179 24.33 7.60 14.59
CA VAL A 179 22.89 7.90 14.59
C VAL A 179 22.58 8.83 15.75
N ILE A 180 21.85 9.91 15.46
CA ILE A 180 21.23 10.76 16.47
C ILE A 180 19.78 10.33 16.62
N LEU A 181 19.35 10.01 17.82
CA LEU A 181 17.93 9.78 18.12
C LEU A 181 17.35 11.07 18.72
N ALA A 182 16.51 11.76 17.95
CA ALA A 182 15.76 12.91 18.40
C ALA A 182 14.38 12.47 18.90
N VAL A 183 14.06 12.78 20.15
CA VAL A 183 12.80 12.41 20.81
C VAL A 183 12.05 13.69 21.16
N TRP A 184 10.84 13.84 20.62
CA TRP A 184 9.89 14.88 21.02
C TRP A 184 8.84 14.27 21.96
N GLU A 185 8.81 14.70 23.21
CA GLU A 185 7.88 14.20 24.22
C GLU A 185 6.68 15.12 24.38
N ILE A 186 5.49 14.57 24.14
CA ILE A 186 4.24 15.32 24.23
C ILE A 186 3.86 15.49 25.70
N GLY A 187 3.42 16.69 26.06
CA GLY A 187 3.10 17.06 27.44
C GLY A 187 1.74 16.54 27.91
N ASP A 188 0.76 16.47 27.02
CA ASP A 188 -0.64 16.15 27.29
C ASP A 188 -1.08 14.75 26.80
N THR A 189 -0.14 13.91 26.34
CA THR A 189 -0.37 12.50 26.01
C THR A 189 0.67 11.59 26.64
N SER A 190 0.54 10.28 26.44
CA SER A 190 1.52 9.26 26.84
C SER A 190 2.54 8.92 25.75
N ASN A 191 2.62 9.73 24.69
CA ASN A 191 3.35 9.41 23.48
C ASN A 191 4.49 10.39 23.18
N SER A 192 5.45 9.90 22.42
CA SER A 192 6.61 10.64 21.92
C SER A 192 6.82 10.36 20.43
N PHE A 193 7.41 11.32 19.73
CA PHE A 193 7.88 11.13 18.35
C PHE A 193 9.36 10.83 18.36
N TYR A 194 9.74 9.79 17.62
CA TYR A 194 11.11 9.29 17.54
C TYR A 194 11.63 9.50 16.13
N ASN A 195 12.71 10.26 15.97
CA ASN A 195 13.33 10.54 14.68
C ASN A 195 14.81 10.14 14.77
N ALA A 196 15.16 9.00 14.17
CA ALA A 196 16.55 8.66 13.91
C ALA A 196 17.10 9.59 12.81
N ILE A 197 18.33 10.05 12.96
CA ILE A 197 19.04 10.91 12.01
C ILE A 197 20.38 10.27 11.75
N ASP A 198 20.61 9.86 10.51
CA ASP A 198 21.84 9.22 10.08
C ASP A 198 22.86 10.29 9.68
N VAL A 199 24.02 10.29 10.34
CA VAL A 199 25.03 11.34 10.17
C VAL A 199 26.41 10.76 9.98
N ASN A 200 27.27 11.46 9.24
CA ASN A 200 28.69 11.17 9.17
C ASN A 200 29.47 12.29 9.84
N LEU A 201 30.08 12.00 11.00
CA LEU A 201 30.87 12.94 11.79
C LEU A 201 32.32 12.93 11.31
N GLY A 202 32.84 14.06 10.84
CA GLY A 202 34.23 14.15 10.39
C GLY A 202 34.71 15.59 10.26
N THR A 203 36.03 15.78 10.28
CA THR A 203 36.61 17.07 9.92
C THR A 203 36.43 17.28 8.41
N ASN A 204 36.10 18.50 7.98
CA ASN A 204 36.04 18.87 6.57
C ASN A 204 37.43 18.66 5.92
N VAL A 205 37.72 17.43 5.47
CA VAL A 205 38.86 17.16 4.61
C VAL A 205 38.47 17.66 3.22
N PRO A 206 39.25 18.56 2.58
CA PRO A 206 39.01 18.94 1.20
C PRO A 206 38.99 17.67 0.34
N ASN A 207 37.81 17.34 -0.18
CA ASN A 207 37.62 16.08 -0.89
C ASN A 207 38.29 16.20 -2.27
N GLN A 208 39.30 15.37 -2.52
CA GLN A 208 39.91 15.25 -3.86
C GLN A 208 38.92 14.70 -4.92
N TRP A 209 37.79 14.16 -4.44
CA TRP A 209 36.71 13.59 -5.21
C TRP A 209 35.49 14.53 -5.22
N GLN A 210 34.88 14.75 -6.36
CA GLN A 210 33.63 15.50 -6.53
C GLN A 210 32.51 14.53 -6.86
N ASP A 211 31.39 14.64 -6.16
CA ASP A 211 30.18 13.84 -6.46
C ASP A 211 29.55 14.34 -7.77
N ILE A 212 29.28 13.41 -8.67
CA ILE A 212 28.79 13.70 -10.03
C ILE A 212 27.69 12.74 -10.50
N GLY A 213 27.10 11.94 -9.61
CA GLY A 213 26.01 11.04 -9.97
C GLY A 213 25.78 9.91 -8.97
N ASP A 214 24.73 9.13 -9.20
CA ASP A 214 24.30 8.07 -8.28
C ASP A 214 24.01 6.76 -9.02
N ILE A 215 24.31 5.64 -8.35
CA ILE A 215 23.84 4.29 -8.71
C ILE A 215 22.73 3.91 -7.75
N ASN A 216 21.47 4.12 -8.18
CA ASN A 216 20.29 3.87 -7.35
C ASN A 216 19.75 2.44 -7.54
N PRO A 217 19.42 1.71 -6.45
CA PRO A 217 18.84 0.37 -6.48
C PRO A 217 17.37 0.42 -6.95
N SER A 218 17.18 0.67 -8.24
CA SER A 218 15.92 1.14 -8.83
C SER A 218 14.98 0.03 -9.29
N LEU A 219 15.53 -1.07 -9.83
CA LEU A 219 14.78 -2.24 -10.24
C LEU A 219 15.63 -3.51 -10.11
N ASP A 220 14.96 -4.65 -10.01
CA ASP A 220 15.58 -5.96 -10.17
C ASP A 220 15.84 -6.21 -11.66
N LEU A 221 17.03 -6.69 -11.99
CA LEU A 221 17.48 -7.03 -13.34
C LEU A 221 17.48 -8.55 -13.53
N LYS A 222 17.44 -9.00 -14.78
CA LYS A 222 17.39 -10.40 -15.18
C LYS A 222 18.68 -10.84 -15.85
N ALA A 223 18.92 -12.14 -15.89
CA ALA A 223 20.01 -12.69 -16.69
C ALA A 223 19.91 -12.23 -18.15
N GLY A 224 21.00 -11.66 -18.68
CA GLY A 224 21.06 -11.06 -20.01
C GLY A 224 20.85 -9.55 -20.05
N ASP A 225 20.22 -8.95 -19.03
CA ASP A 225 20.14 -7.50 -18.91
C ASP A 225 21.54 -6.90 -18.75
N LYS A 226 21.72 -5.66 -19.18
CA LYS A 226 22.94 -4.90 -18.96
C LYS A 226 22.62 -3.58 -18.29
N VAL A 227 23.53 -3.19 -17.41
CA VAL A 227 23.53 -1.86 -16.81
C VAL A 227 24.88 -1.21 -17.06
N MET A 228 24.86 0.07 -17.41
CA MET A 228 26.06 0.81 -17.79
C MET A 228 26.06 2.24 -17.29
N THR A 229 27.25 2.81 -17.15
CA THR A 229 27.42 4.24 -16.90
C THR A 229 27.32 5.02 -18.22
N ARG A 230 26.58 6.12 -18.22
CA ARG A 230 26.61 7.13 -19.29
C ARG A 230 27.39 8.33 -18.79
N VAL A 231 28.62 8.49 -19.27
CA VAL A 231 29.58 9.47 -18.78
C VAL A 231 29.52 10.72 -19.66
N PHE A 232 29.42 11.91 -19.08
CA PHE A 232 29.32 13.17 -19.82
C PHE A 232 30.43 14.16 -19.43
N ASP A 233 30.93 14.88 -20.42
CA ASP A 233 31.69 16.12 -20.22
C ASP A 233 30.95 17.32 -20.85
N ALA A 234 31.58 18.49 -20.86
CA ALA A 234 31.07 19.72 -21.45
C ALA A 234 30.62 19.60 -22.93
N ASN A 235 31.09 18.58 -23.65
CA ASN A 235 30.79 18.32 -25.07
C ASN A 235 29.83 17.13 -25.27
N GLY A 236 29.22 16.60 -24.22
CA GLY A 236 28.24 15.51 -24.28
C GLY A 236 28.78 14.14 -23.85
N GLU A 237 28.06 13.08 -24.26
CA GLU A 237 28.31 11.70 -23.82
C GLU A 237 29.64 11.14 -24.36
N LYS A 238 30.38 10.44 -23.51
CA LYS A 238 31.66 9.77 -23.77
C LYS A 238 31.51 8.27 -23.64
N THR A 239 31.08 7.64 -24.72
CA THR A 239 30.86 6.20 -24.77
C THR A 239 32.14 5.41 -24.53
N GLU A 240 33.30 5.98 -24.84
CA GLU A 240 34.62 5.40 -24.55
C GLU A 240 34.96 5.34 -23.05
N LYS A 241 34.26 6.09 -22.21
CA LYS A 241 34.38 6.07 -20.74
C LYS A 241 33.31 5.21 -20.07
N GLN A 242 32.48 4.52 -20.84
CA GLN A 242 31.43 3.65 -20.31
C GLN A 242 32.03 2.45 -19.57
N THR A 243 31.55 2.19 -18.36
CA THR A 243 31.65 0.89 -17.70
C THR A 243 30.31 0.17 -17.84
N LEU A 244 30.35 -1.13 -18.16
CA LEU A 244 29.17 -1.96 -18.42
C LEU A 244 29.30 -3.29 -17.69
N ILE A 245 28.21 -3.75 -17.08
CA ILE A 245 28.08 -5.14 -16.61
C ILE A 245 26.90 -5.81 -17.31
N THR A 246 27.03 -7.13 -17.51
CA THR A 246 25.93 -7.99 -17.97
C THR A 246 25.52 -8.87 -16.79
N ILE A 247 24.24 -8.91 -16.49
CA ILE A 247 23.68 -9.69 -15.40
C ILE A 247 23.66 -11.15 -15.79
N ALA A 248 24.30 -12.02 -14.99
CA ALA A 248 24.38 -13.45 -15.28
C ALA A 248 23.20 -14.25 -14.71
N ASP A 249 22.66 -13.83 -13.57
CA ASP A 249 21.64 -14.56 -12.81
C ASP A 249 20.83 -13.62 -11.90
N ALA A 250 19.80 -14.18 -11.26
CA ALA A 250 18.91 -13.44 -10.35
C ALA A 250 19.63 -12.87 -9.11
N THR A 251 20.73 -13.49 -8.66
CA THR A 251 21.49 -12.95 -7.51
C THR A 251 22.22 -11.69 -7.91
N GLN A 252 22.86 -11.68 -9.07
CA GLN A 252 23.51 -10.47 -9.60
C GLN A 252 22.50 -9.39 -9.94
N GLY A 253 21.33 -9.80 -10.46
CA GLY A 253 20.26 -8.90 -10.86
C GLY A 253 19.45 -8.31 -9.71
N ASP A 254 19.58 -8.83 -8.48
CA ASP A 254 18.94 -8.25 -7.30
C ASP A 254 19.25 -6.75 -7.20
N LYS A 255 18.22 -5.93 -6.99
CA LYS A 255 18.33 -4.47 -6.99
C LYS A 255 19.32 -3.92 -5.97
N GLN A 256 19.64 -4.67 -4.92
CA GLN A 256 20.66 -4.29 -3.94
C GLN A 256 22.06 -4.75 -4.35
N ASN A 257 22.18 -5.74 -5.25
CA ASN A 257 23.45 -6.33 -5.65
C ASN A 257 24.03 -5.72 -6.94
N TRP A 258 23.25 -5.55 -8.00
CA TRP A 258 23.80 -4.99 -9.25
C TRP A 258 24.47 -3.62 -9.07
N PRO A 259 24.03 -2.71 -8.16
CA PRO A 259 24.74 -1.46 -7.92
C PRO A 259 26.14 -1.67 -7.35
N PHE A 260 26.30 -2.63 -6.44
CA PHE A 260 27.59 -3.03 -5.88
C PHE A 260 28.51 -3.56 -6.98
N LEU A 261 27.97 -4.41 -7.86
CA LEU A 261 28.73 -4.97 -8.99
C LEU A 261 29.19 -3.85 -9.93
N LEU A 262 28.30 -2.95 -10.32
CA LEU A 262 28.66 -1.83 -11.20
C LEU A 262 29.67 -0.89 -10.55
N ALA A 263 29.48 -0.53 -9.27
CA ALA A 263 30.43 0.29 -8.52
C ALA A 263 31.82 -0.36 -8.42
N SER A 264 31.85 -1.67 -8.18
CA SER A 264 33.10 -2.44 -8.13
C SER A 264 33.81 -2.44 -9.49
N THR A 265 33.07 -2.62 -10.58
CA THR A 265 33.63 -2.58 -11.94
C THR A 265 34.15 -1.18 -12.29
N ILE A 266 33.42 -0.10 -11.96
CA ILE A 266 33.90 1.28 -12.12
C ILE A 266 35.24 1.46 -11.41
N ASN A 267 35.33 1.01 -10.16
CA ASN A 267 36.54 1.17 -9.34
C ASN A 267 37.76 0.39 -9.84
N ALA A 268 37.53 -0.67 -10.64
CA ALA A 268 38.55 -1.52 -11.22
C ALA A 268 39.00 -1.03 -12.60
N GLU A 269 38.09 -0.48 -13.41
CA GLU A 269 38.34 -0.11 -14.81
C GLU A 269 38.68 1.38 -14.99
N GLN A 270 38.16 2.26 -14.14
CA GLN A 270 38.25 3.70 -14.30
C GLN A 270 39.34 4.30 -13.40
N THR A 271 40.11 5.23 -13.96
CA THR A 271 41.16 5.96 -13.22
C THR A 271 40.69 7.32 -12.71
N GLN A 272 39.72 7.93 -13.40
CA GLN A 272 39.16 9.24 -13.05
C GLN A 272 37.84 9.14 -12.29
N LEU A 273 37.28 7.93 -12.14
CA LEU A 273 36.02 7.70 -11.45
C LEU A 273 36.20 6.74 -10.28
N LYS A 274 35.43 6.97 -9.21
CA LYS A 274 35.22 6.03 -8.11
C LYS A 274 33.74 5.98 -7.76
N ALA A 275 33.23 4.81 -7.41
CA ALA A 275 31.85 4.62 -7.00
C ALA A 275 31.79 3.87 -5.66
N GLY A 276 30.89 4.30 -4.77
CA GLY A 276 30.79 3.77 -3.43
C GLY A 276 30.17 4.74 -2.43
N GLN A 277 30.18 4.35 -1.15
CA GLN A 277 30.00 5.27 -0.04
C GLN A 277 31.34 5.51 0.65
N LYS A 278 31.53 6.70 1.22
CA LYS A 278 32.73 7.00 2.02
C LYS A 278 32.70 6.24 3.33
N ASN A 279 33.77 5.50 3.63
CA ASN A 279 33.98 4.91 4.95
C ASN A 279 34.50 5.96 5.95
N ALA A 280 34.74 5.56 7.21
CA ALA A 280 35.26 6.46 8.25
C ALA A 280 36.68 7.01 7.95
N ALA A 281 37.46 6.33 7.11
CA ALA A 281 38.77 6.80 6.65
C ALA A 281 38.68 7.76 5.44
N GLY A 282 37.49 7.93 4.88
CA GLY A 282 37.25 8.76 3.69
C GLY A 282 37.43 8.00 2.36
N ASP A 283 37.71 6.69 2.38
CA ASP A 283 37.80 5.88 1.16
C ASP A 283 36.42 5.65 0.58
N ILE A 284 36.30 5.72 -0.75
CA ILE A 284 35.08 5.40 -1.48
C ILE A 284 35.06 3.88 -1.71
N VAL A 285 34.12 3.19 -1.07
CA VAL A 285 34.02 1.72 -1.09
C VAL A 285 32.65 1.30 -1.64
N PRO A 286 32.59 0.36 -2.61
CA PRO A 286 31.33 -0.19 -3.09
C PRO A 286 30.51 -0.81 -1.95
N VAL A 287 29.21 -0.57 -1.98
CA VAL A 287 28.25 -1.12 -1.01
C VAL A 287 27.05 -1.75 -1.72
N TYR A 288 26.37 -2.66 -1.05
CA TYR A 288 25.04 -3.11 -1.50
C TYR A 288 24.02 -1.98 -1.34
N GLY A 289 23.19 -1.79 -2.36
CA GLY A 289 22.22 -0.69 -2.46
C GLY A 289 22.79 0.57 -3.12
N LYS A 290 22.45 1.76 -2.61
CA LYS A 290 22.85 3.03 -3.23
C LYS A 290 24.37 3.25 -3.13
N ASN A 291 24.99 3.56 -4.26
CA ASN A 291 26.37 4.04 -4.35
C ASN A 291 26.40 5.42 -5.00
N ASP A 292 27.24 6.33 -4.52
CA ASP A 292 27.46 7.62 -5.18
C ASP A 292 28.66 7.47 -6.15
N ILE A 293 28.70 8.26 -7.22
CA ILE A 293 29.76 8.26 -8.24
C ILE A 293 30.53 9.56 -8.13
N PHE A 294 31.84 9.44 -7.99
CA PHE A 294 32.75 10.55 -7.83
C PHE A 294 33.77 10.62 -8.97
N THR A 295 34.21 11.84 -9.27
CA THR A 295 35.32 12.13 -10.18
C THR A 295 36.44 12.86 -9.47
N VAL A 296 37.68 12.73 -9.94
CA VAL A 296 38.79 13.54 -9.41
C VAL A 296 38.60 15.02 -9.74
N ALA A 297 38.97 15.92 -8.82
CA ALA A 297 38.69 17.36 -8.93
C ALA A 297 39.24 18.08 -10.18
N ASN A 298 40.21 17.48 -10.88
CA ASN A 298 40.79 17.99 -12.14
C ASN A 298 40.29 17.25 -13.40
N SER A 299 39.27 16.41 -13.26
CA SER A 299 38.64 15.71 -14.37
C SER A 299 37.80 16.65 -15.23
N SER A 300 37.66 16.34 -16.52
CA SER A 300 36.71 17.01 -17.40
C SER A 300 35.30 16.41 -17.32
N ILE A 301 35.12 15.30 -16.59
CA ILE A 301 33.82 14.63 -16.44
C ILE A 301 32.94 15.48 -15.52
N GLU A 302 31.74 15.81 -15.99
CA GLU A 302 30.80 16.68 -15.27
C GLU A 302 29.69 15.89 -14.57
N ARG A 303 29.25 14.78 -15.17
CA ARG A 303 28.15 13.95 -14.63
C ARG A 303 28.19 12.52 -15.16
N VAL A 304 27.64 11.59 -14.38
CA VAL A 304 27.40 10.20 -14.78
C VAL A 304 25.94 9.84 -14.53
N GLU A 305 25.28 9.27 -15.53
CA GLU A 305 23.95 8.64 -15.40
C GLU A 305 24.05 7.12 -15.50
N ILE A 306 22.97 6.43 -15.16
CA ILE A 306 22.85 4.98 -15.34
C ILE A 306 21.92 4.67 -16.52
N GLY A 307 22.40 3.87 -17.45
CA GLY A 307 21.64 3.32 -18.57
C GLY A 307 21.35 1.84 -18.38
N PHE A 308 20.25 1.37 -18.98
CA PHE A 308 19.83 -0.03 -18.97
C PHE A 308 19.56 -0.51 -20.39
N ASP A 309 20.07 -1.69 -20.74
CA ASP A 309 19.75 -2.45 -21.95
C ASP A 309 19.10 -3.76 -21.48
N LEU A 310 17.76 -3.78 -21.46
CA LEU A 310 16.97 -4.89 -20.90
C LEU A 310 16.79 -5.96 -21.98
N ALA A 311 17.11 -7.21 -21.62
CA ALA A 311 16.85 -8.34 -22.46
C ALA A 311 15.34 -8.50 -22.70
N PRO A 312 14.91 -8.97 -23.88
CA PRO A 312 13.50 -9.21 -24.16
C PRO A 312 12.88 -10.11 -23.08
N SER A 313 11.81 -9.66 -22.43
CA SER A 313 11.07 -10.51 -21.50
C SER A 313 10.36 -11.65 -22.25
N PRO A 314 10.20 -12.83 -21.63
CA PRO A 314 9.21 -13.80 -22.12
C PRO A 314 7.87 -13.09 -22.25
N GLY A 315 7.16 -13.26 -23.37
CA GLY A 315 5.85 -12.63 -23.56
C GLY A 315 4.90 -13.12 -22.48
N ASN A 316 4.59 -12.29 -21.48
CA ASN A 316 3.60 -12.60 -20.46
C ASN A 316 2.23 -12.67 -21.15
N GLN A 317 1.43 -13.67 -20.78
CA GLN A 317 0.10 -13.87 -21.32
C GLN A 317 -0.90 -13.98 -20.17
N LEU A 318 -2.00 -13.25 -20.34
CA LEU A 318 -3.21 -13.33 -19.54
C LEU A 318 -4.34 -13.48 -20.54
N ASP A 319 -5.11 -14.56 -20.47
CA ASP A 319 -6.32 -14.73 -21.27
C ASP A 319 -7.53 -14.67 -20.36
N VAL A 320 -8.55 -13.88 -20.71
CA VAL A 320 -9.83 -13.81 -20.00
C VAL A 320 -10.91 -14.49 -20.83
N THR A 321 -11.63 -15.42 -20.21
CA THR A 321 -12.65 -16.25 -20.85
C THR A 321 -13.87 -16.40 -19.95
N SER A 322 -14.94 -17.04 -20.44
CA SER A 322 -16.17 -17.32 -19.69
C SER A 322 -16.90 -16.07 -19.13
N LEU A 323 -16.57 -14.87 -19.63
CA LEU A 323 -17.20 -13.62 -19.23
C LEU A 323 -18.50 -13.40 -20.00
N SER A 324 -19.63 -13.33 -19.29
CA SER A 324 -20.92 -12.99 -19.89
C SER A 324 -21.04 -11.47 -20.08
N ALA A 325 -21.44 -11.04 -21.27
CA ALA A 325 -21.75 -9.63 -21.54
C ALA A 325 -23.06 -9.17 -20.86
N ASP A 326 -23.95 -10.11 -20.53
CA ASP A 326 -25.24 -9.84 -19.88
C ASP A 326 -25.29 -10.54 -18.51
N ILE A 327 -25.54 -9.76 -17.46
CA ILE A 327 -25.56 -10.25 -16.07
C ILE A 327 -26.89 -9.90 -15.44
N GLU A 328 -27.59 -10.90 -14.94
CA GLU A 328 -28.88 -10.70 -14.28
C GLU A 328 -28.71 -10.22 -12.84
N ILE A 329 -29.51 -9.23 -12.46
CA ILE A 329 -29.71 -8.82 -11.07
C ILE A 329 -30.84 -9.66 -10.50
N VAL A 330 -30.52 -10.45 -9.47
CA VAL A 330 -31.47 -11.31 -8.76
C VAL A 330 -31.47 -10.90 -7.30
N ASP A 331 -32.65 -10.57 -6.77
CA ASP A 331 -32.82 -10.15 -5.37
C ASP A 331 -31.86 -9.02 -4.94
N ASN A 332 -31.69 -8.02 -5.81
CA ASN A 332 -30.73 -6.90 -5.65
C ASN A 332 -29.25 -7.33 -5.49
N THR A 333 -28.89 -8.51 -5.99
CA THR A 333 -27.52 -9.00 -6.05
C THR A 333 -27.14 -9.34 -7.49
N ALA A 334 -25.86 -9.18 -7.81
CA ALA A 334 -25.29 -9.61 -9.08
C ALA A 334 -23.84 -10.03 -8.87
N GLN A 335 -23.38 -10.99 -9.67
CA GLN A 335 -22.01 -11.48 -9.65
C GLN A 335 -21.45 -11.53 -11.06
N VAL A 336 -20.26 -10.95 -11.23
CA VAL A 336 -19.47 -11.10 -12.45
C VAL A 336 -18.56 -12.30 -12.27
N ARG A 337 -18.63 -13.26 -13.20
CA ARG A 337 -17.76 -14.44 -13.23
C ARG A 337 -16.94 -14.43 -14.52
N PHE A 338 -15.66 -14.73 -14.40
CA PHE A 338 -14.76 -14.89 -15.54
C PHE A 338 -13.63 -15.85 -15.17
N ASP A 339 -13.15 -16.58 -16.15
CA ASP A 339 -12.01 -17.46 -16.01
C ASP A 339 -10.78 -16.76 -16.59
N VAL A 340 -9.64 -16.94 -15.95
CA VAL A 340 -8.36 -16.44 -16.44
C VAL A 340 -7.36 -17.56 -16.60
N THR A 341 -6.46 -17.44 -17.58
CA THR A 341 -5.32 -18.33 -17.78
C THR A 341 -4.05 -17.52 -17.90
N THR A 342 -3.02 -17.90 -17.15
CA THR A 342 -1.71 -17.21 -17.14
C THR A 342 -0.60 -18.16 -17.56
N ASN A 343 0.45 -17.63 -18.20
CA ASN A 343 1.65 -18.40 -18.58
C ASN A 343 2.84 -18.20 -17.61
N THR A 344 2.65 -17.40 -16.57
CA THR A 344 3.63 -17.09 -15.53
C THR A 344 2.91 -16.81 -14.22
N ASP A 345 3.67 -16.73 -13.13
CA ASP A 345 3.16 -16.32 -11.84
C ASP A 345 2.82 -14.82 -11.83
N MET A 346 1.57 -14.49 -11.53
CA MET A 346 1.09 -13.12 -11.49
C MET A 346 -0.07 -12.94 -10.51
N GLN A 347 -0.18 -11.74 -9.94
CA GLN A 347 -1.40 -11.30 -9.26
C GLN A 347 -2.42 -10.83 -10.30
N VAL A 348 -3.60 -11.43 -10.32
CA VAL A 348 -4.69 -11.03 -11.22
C VAL A 348 -5.77 -10.34 -10.41
N SER A 349 -6.04 -9.09 -10.77
CA SER A 349 -7.08 -8.24 -10.19
C SER A 349 -8.18 -7.93 -11.19
N GLY A 350 -9.44 -8.02 -10.77
CA GLY A 350 -10.60 -7.53 -11.50
C GLY A 350 -11.19 -6.31 -10.80
N TYR A 351 -11.33 -5.20 -11.51
CA TYR A 351 -11.95 -3.97 -11.03
C TYR A 351 -13.22 -3.71 -11.85
N LEU A 352 -14.36 -3.67 -11.18
CA LEU A 352 -15.62 -3.34 -11.82
C LEU A 352 -15.97 -1.88 -11.52
N TYR A 353 -16.35 -1.13 -12.55
CA TYR A 353 -16.84 0.23 -12.46
C TYR A 353 -18.23 0.33 -13.09
N ASP A 354 -19.08 1.20 -12.57
CA ASP A 354 -20.30 1.58 -13.28
C ASP A 354 -19.97 2.52 -14.46
N HIS A 355 -20.99 2.93 -15.21
CA HIS A 355 -20.84 3.81 -16.37
C HIS A 355 -20.16 5.16 -16.04
N ASP A 356 -20.32 5.66 -14.82
CA ASP A 356 -19.75 6.94 -14.38
C ASP A 356 -18.32 6.77 -13.82
N GLY A 357 -17.80 5.54 -13.80
CA GLY A 357 -16.47 5.22 -13.28
C GLY A 357 -16.44 4.98 -11.78
N ALA A 358 -17.59 4.84 -11.10
CA ALA A 358 -17.62 4.55 -9.67
C ALA A 358 -17.33 3.06 -9.42
N ALA A 359 -16.40 2.79 -8.49
CA ALA A 359 -16.01 1.44 -8.12
C ALA A 359 -17.24 0.64 -7.62
N SER A 360 -17.53 -0.45 -8.32
CA SER A 360 -18.72 -1.29 -8.15
C SER A 360 -18.37 -2.74 -7.82
N GLY A 361 -17.09 -3.09 -7.71
CA GLY A 361 -16.63 -4.37 -7.17
C GLY A 361 -15.15 -4.61 -7.41
N PHE A 362 -14.58 -5.56 -6.68
CA PHE A 362 -13.16 -5.89 -6.74
C PHE A 362 -12.92 -7.37 -6.42
N VAL A 363 -11.98 -7.99 -7.13
CA VAL A 363 -11.44 -9.31 -6.83
C VAL A 363 -9.94 -9.31 -7.10
N ASN A 364 -9.15 -10.02 -6.29
CA ASN A 364 -7.72 -10.19 -6.51
C ASN A 364 -7.26 -11.58 -6.09
N GLN A 365 -6.45 -12.23 -6.93
CA GLN A 365 -5.96 -13.58 -6.70
C GLN A 365 -4.58 -13.82 -7.34
N ALA A 366 -3.70 -14.49 -6.61
CA ALA A 366 -2.43 -15.00 -7.13
C ALA A 366 -2.66 -16.23 -8.02
N ILE A 367 -2.10 -16.23 -9.24
CA ILE A 367 -2.27 -17.31 -10.22
C ILE A 367 -0.91 -17.69 -10.80
N ASN A 368 -0.51 -18.92 -10.48
CA ASN A 368 0.83 -19.42 -10.80
C ASN A 368 0.81 -20.31 -12.04
N ASN A 369 0.96 -19.68 -13.21
CA ASN A 369 1.04 -20.37 -14.52
C ASN A 369 -0.05 -21.43 -14.71
N THR A 370 -1.30 -21.02 -14.47
CA THR A 370 -2.45 -21.93 -14.45
C THR A 370 -3.74 -21.15 -14.77
N SER A 371 -4.87 -21.86 -14.76
CA SER A 371 -6.19 -21.26 -14.90
C SER A 371 -6.91 -21.16 -13.56
N ALA A 372 -7.66 -20.07 -13.36
CA ALA A 372 -8.52 -19.89 -12.19
C ALA A 372 -9.83 -19.21 -12.58
N SER A 373 -10.89 -19.46 -11.81
CA SER A 373 -12.18 -18.79 -11.95
C SER A 373 -12.29 -17.70 -10.88
N LEU A 374 -12.53 -16.46 -11.30
CA LEU A 374 -12.71 -15.31 -10.42
C LEU A 374 -14.17 -14.92 -10.37
N VAL A 375 -14.61 -14.55 -9.18
CA VAL A 375 -15.98 -14.09 -8.91
C VAL A 375 -15.90 -12.76 -8.20
N LEU A 376 -16.61 -11.77 -8.73
CA LEU A 376 -16.70 -10.43 -8.20
C LEU A 376 -18.17 -10.13 -7.87
N ASP A 377 -18.43 -9.81 -6.61
CA ASP A 377 -19.75 -9.34 -6.15
C ASP A 377 -19.94 -7.88 -6.56
N VAL A 378 -21.07 -7.57 -7.20
CA VAL A 378 -21.40 -6.20 -7.60
C VAL A 378 -22.00 -5.46 -6.40
N VAL A 379 -21.37 -4.36 -6.02
CA VAL A 379 -21.83 -3.47 -4.95
C VAL A 379 -22.99 -2.63 -5.47
N ASN A 380 -24.14 -2.74 -4.81
CA ASN A 380 -25.36 -1.99 -5.15
C ASN A 380 -25.74 -2.07 -6.64
N PRO A 381 -25.98 -3.28 -7.19
CA PRO A 381 -26.18 -3.49 -8.61
C PRO A 381 -27.40 -2.73 -9.13
N LYS A 382 -27.25 -2.13 -10.32
CA LYS A 382 -28.32 -1.45 -11.05
C LYS A 382 -28.29 -1.89 -12.51
N ALA A 383 -29.45 -1.93 -13.15
CA ALA A 383 -29.48 -2.17 -14.58
C ALA A 383 -28.74 -1.05 -15.32
N GLY A 384 -27.86 -1.42 -16.25
CA GLY A 384 -27.03 -0.45 -16.97
C GLY A 384 -25.69 -0.99 -17.42
N HIS A 385 -24.88 -0.09 -17.97
CA HIS A 385 -23.53 -0.36 -18.46
C HIS A 385 -22.52 -0.39 -17.30
N TYR A 386 -21.60 -1.35 -17.35
CA TYR A 386 -20.47 -1.49 -16.45
C TYR A 386 -19.21 -1.78 -17.24
N HIS A 387 -18.07 -1.40 -16.68
CA HIS A 387 -16.74 -1.63 -17.24
C HIS A 387 -15.93 -2.50 -16.29
N LEU A 388 -15.45 -3.65 -16.79
CA LEU A 388 -14.55 -4.54 -16.08
C LEU A 388 -13.13 -4.39 -16.62
N GLN A 389 -12.22 -3.98 -15.74
CA GLN A 389 -10.79 -3.98 -16.00
C GLN A 389 -10.16 -5.19 -15.32
N VAL A 390 -9.49 -6.04 -16.09
CA VAL A 390 -8.71 -7.18 -15.58
C VAL A 390 -7.22 -6.88 -15.77
N LYS A 391 -6.48 -6.88 -14.66
CA LYS A 391 -5.06 -6.54 -14.60
C LYS A 391 -4.25 -7.73 -14.10
N GLY A 392 -3.22 -8.14 -14.84
CA GLY A 392 -2.23 -9.13 -14.45
C GLY A 392 -0.89 -8.47 -14.12
N GLU A 393 -0.44 -8.63 -12.88
CA GLU A 393 0.83 -8.11 -12.38
C GLU A 393 1.80 -9.28 -12.12
N PRO A 394 2.64 -9.63 -13.09
CA PRO A 394 3.65 -10.66 -12.90
C PRO A 394 4.74 -10.18 -11.95
N ALA A 395 5.44 -11.11 -11.32
CA ALA A 395 6.66 -10.78 -10.57
C ALA A 395 7.74 -10.16 -11.48
N GLN A 396 7.68 -10.44 -12.78
CA GLN A 396 8.66 -10.01 -13.77
C GLN A 396 8.02 -9.71 -15.14
N GLY A 397 8.46 -8.63 -15.80
CA GLY A 397 7.96 -8.21 -17.11
C GLY A 397 6.82 -7.20 -16.99
N ASP A 398 6.18 -6.90 -18.13
CA ASP A 398 5.16 -5.86 -18.19
C ASP A 398 3.84 -6.30 -17.53
N ILE A 399 3.16 -5.33 -16.93
CA ILE A 399 1.78 -5.47 -16.47
C ILE A 399 0.88 -5.60 -17.70
N ILE A 400 -0.05 -6.54 -17.65
CA ILE A 400 -1.06 -6.74 -18.70
C ILE A 400 -2.39 -6.20 -18.20
N GLN A 401 -3.09 -5.43 -19.04
CA GLN A 401 -4.45 -4.97 -18.77
C GLN A 401 -5.35 -5.35 -19.95
N GLN A 402 -6.55 -5.83 -19.63
CA GLN A 402 -7.64 -6.05 -20.56
C GLN A 402 -8.91 -5.43 -20.02
N ASP A 403 -9.71 -4.89 -20.92
CA ASP A 403 -10.88 -4.10 -20.60
C ASP A 403 -12.10 -4.70 -21.31
N PHE A 404 -13.22 -4.81 -20.59
CA PHE A 404 -14.45 -5.45 -21.05
C PHE A 404 -15.67 -4.61 -20.66
N ASP A 405 -16.63 -4.50 -21.58
CA ASP A 405 -17.90 -3.86 -21.31
C ASP A 405 -18.98 -4.91 -21.00
N LEU A 406 -19.77 -4.65 -19.97
CA LEU A 406 -20.79 -5.54 -19.44
C LEU A 406 -22.10 -4.78 -19.27
N PHE A 407 -23.22 -5.49 -19.33
CA PHE A 407 -24.54 -4.93 -19.07
C PHE A 407 -25.23 -5.73 -17.97
N LEU A 408 -25.56 -5.04 -16.88
CA LEU A 408 -26.45 -5.58 -15.87
C LEU A 408 -27.89 -5.31 -16.27
N LYS A 409 -28.75 -6.31 -16.07
CA LYS A 409 -30.17 -6.24 -16.38
C LYS A 409 -30.97 -6.74 -15.20
N ASP A 410 -32.07 -6.07 -14.87
CA ASP A 410 -33.03 -6.62 -13.92
C ASP A 410 -33.54 -7.97 -14.45
N LYS A 411 -33.68 -8.95 -13.56
CA LYS A 411 -34.34 -10.20 -13.92
C LYS A 411 -35.71 -9.88 -14.50
N ALA A 412 -35.95 -10.28 -15.76
CA ALA A 412 -37.23 -10.04 -16.41
C ALA A 412 -38.35 -10.63 -15.52
N PRO A 413 -39.41 -9.86 -15.23
CA PRO A 413 -40.54 -10.41 -14.50
C PRO A 413 -41.09 -11.58 -15.31
N VAL A 414 -41.12 -12.77 -14.70
CA VAL A 414 -41.85 -13.90 -15.27
C VAL A 414 -43.30 -13.44 -15.41
N PRO A 415 -43.91 -13.48 -16.62
CA PRO A 415 -45.28 -13.03 -16.82
C PRO A 415 -46.21 -13.68 -15.79
N GLU A 416 -47.17 -12.93 -15.26
CA GLU A 416 -48.14 -13.52 -14.34
C GLU A 416 -48.93 -14.62 -15.09
N ALA A 417 -48.89 -15.83 -14.56
CA ALA A 417 -49.56 -16.98 -15.16
C ALA A 417 -50.86 -17.27 -14.42
N ASP A 418 -51.95 -17.51 -15.15
CA ASP A 418 -53.24 -17.90 -14.57
C ASP A 418 -53.12 -19.21 -13.76
N PHE A 419 -52.25 -20.12 -14.18
CA PHE A 419 -52.02 -21.43 -13.53
C PHE A 419 -50.54 -21.85 -13.53
N ILE A 420 -50.20 -22.80 -12.67
CA ILE A 420 -48.94 -23.58 -12.77
C ILE A 420 -49.27 -24.91 -13.44
N PHE A 421 -48.67 -25.22 -14.59
CA PHE A 421 -48.91 -26.47 -15.29
C PHE A 421 -48.44 -27.69 -14.46
N PRO A 422 -49.21 -28.79 -14.33
CA PRO A 422 -50.47 -29.14 -15.00
C PRO A 422 -51.76 -28.86 -14.18
N GLN A 423 -51.74 -27.93 -13.23
CA GLN A 423 -52.89 -27.66 -12.37
C GLN A 423 -54.03 -27.00 -13.15
N GLY A 424 -55.28 -27.44 -12.94
CA GLY A 424 -56.44 -26.77 -13.55
C GLY A 424 -56.60 -26.97 -15.06
N ILE A 425 -55.97 -27.99 -15.67
CA ILE A 425 -56.03 -28.26 -17.11
C ILE A 425 -57.43 -28.16 -17.74
N GLN A 426 -58.47 -28.62 -17.02
CA GLN A 426 -59.84 -28.57 -17.55
C GLN A 426 -60.40 -27.15 -17.70
N SER A 427 -59.85 -26.19 -16.95
CA SER A 427 -60.21 -24.78 -16.96
C SER A 427 -59.50 -23.97 -18.04
N TYR A 428 -58.48 -24.53 -18.71
CA TYR A 428 -57.70 -23.77 -19.70
C TYR A 428 -58.55 -23.37 -20.90
N THR A 429 -58.60 -22.09 -21.22
CA THR A 429 -59.26 -21.56 -22.40
C THR A 429 -58.24 -20.95 -23.34
N ALA A 430 -58.67 -20.55 -24.54
CA ALA A 430 -57.87 -19.66 -25.37
C ALA A 430 -57.37 -18.47 -24.52
N SER A 431 -56.11 -18.10 -24.70
CA SER A 431 -55.41 -17.06 -23.96
C SER A 431 -55.03 -17.36 -22.51
N THR A 432 -55.40 -18.51 -21.93
CA THR A 432 -54.93 -18.93 -20.59
C THR A 432 -53.42 -19.03 -20.56
N THR A 433 -52.79 -18.41 -19.57
CA THR A 433 -51.34 -18.46 -19.35
C THR A 433 -50.98 -19.47 -18.28
N VAL A 434 -49.93 -20.27 -18.52
CA VAL A 434 -49.46 -21.27 -17.56
C VAL A 434 -47.95 -21.18 -17.35
N LEU A 435 -47.50 -21.14 -16.10
CA LEU A 435 -46.09 -21.31 -15.74
C LEU A 435 -45.75 -22.79 -15.86
N GLN A 436 -44.75 -23.14 -16.65
CA GLN A 436 -44.24 -24.50 -16.78
C GLN A 436 -43.06 -24.71 -15.82
N PRO A 437 -43.20 -25.48 -14.73
CA PRO A 437 -42.12 -25.67 -13.76
C PRO A 437 -40.84 -26.28 -14.33
N LYS A 438 -40.95 -27.08 -15.40
CA LYS A 438 -39.80 -27.73 -16.04
C LYS A 438 -38.93 -26.79 -16.85
N THR A 439 -39.50 -25.70 -17.39
CA THR A 439 -38.77 -24.73 -18.23
C THR A 439 -38.62 -23.37 -17.54
N GLY A 440 -39.39 -23.10 -16.48
CA GLY A 440 -39.42 -21.82 -15.80
C GLY A 440 -40.11 -20.70 -16.59
N LYS A 441 -40.76 -21.03 -17.72
CA LYS A 441 -41.35 -20.06 -18.65
C LYS A 441 -42.87 -20.10 -18.64
N VAL A 442 -43.49 -19.03 -19.15
CA VAL A 442 -44.95 -18.91 -19.26
C VAL A 442 -45.40 -19.19 -20.68
N TYR A 443 -46.48 -19.94 -20.82
CA TYR A 443 -47.03 -20.34 -22.10
C TYR A 443 -48.49 -19.94 -22.17
N GLN A 444 -48.89 -19.30 -23.27
CA GLN A 444 -50.27 -18.94 -23.54
C GLN A 444 -50.95 -19.96 -24.44
N CYS A 445 -52.12 -20.46 -24.03
CA CYS A 445 -52.94 -21.34 -24.84
C CYS A 445 -53.44 -20.63 -26.09
N LYS A 446 -53.19 -21.22 -27.27
CA LYS A 446 -53.54 -20.63 -28.56
C LYS A 446 -55.05 -20.49 -28.76
N PRO A 447 -55.51 -19.53 -29.61
CA PRO A 447 -56.93 -19.37 -29.93
C PRO A 447 -57.50 -20.57 -30.70
N PHE A 448 -58.83 -20.63 -30.82
CA PHE A 448 -59.52 -21.60 -31.66
C PHE A 448 -58.94 -21.61 -33.10
N PRO A 449 -58.75 -22.78 -33.74
CA PRO A 449 -59.17 -24.13 -33.32
C PRO A 449 -58.21 -24.88 -32.39
N TYR A 450 -57.08 -24.28 -32.01
CA TYR A 450 -56.00 -24.96 -31.29
C TYR A 450 -56.19 -25.04 -29.77
N SER A 451 -57.07 -24.21 -29.21
CA SER A 451 -57.31 -24.12 -27.76
C SER A 451 -57.74 -25.44 -27.10
N GLY A 452 -58.30 -26.39 -27.88
CA GLY A 452 -58.66 -27.72 -27.39
C GLY A 452 -57.46 -28.58 -27.00
N TYR A 453 -56.28 -28.36 -27.61
CA TYR A 453 -55.07 -29.13 -27.33
C TYR A 453 -54.44 -28.77 -25.98
N CYS A 454 -54.65 -27.55 -25.48
CA CYS A 454 -54.16 -27.13 -24.16
C CYS A 454 -54.73 -27.98 -23.03
N LYS A 455 -55.91 -28.60 -23.24
CA LYS A 455 -56.56 -29.50 -22.28
C LYS A 455 -56.12 -30.96 -22.40
N GLN A 456 -55.39 -31.31 -23.46
CA GLN A 456 -55.06 -32.69 -23.80
C GLN A 456 -53.68 -33.08 -23.25
N TRP A 457 -53.61 -33.18 -21.92
CA TRP A 457 -52.41 -33.66 -21.25
C TRP A 457 -52.76 -34.62 -20.12
N THR A 458 -52.02 -35.73 -20.05
CA THR A 458 -51.99 -36.65 -18.92
C THR A 458 -50.55 -37.15 -18.75
N PRO A 459 -50.18 -37.76 -17.61
CA PRO A 459 -48.85 -38.35 -17.45
C PRO A 459 -48.48 -39.39 -18.52
N SER A 460 -49.46 -40.05 -19.15
CA SER A 460 -49.28 -41.02 -20.23
C SER A 460 -49.44 -40.43 -21.65
N ALA A 461 -49.82 -39.16 -21.78
CA ALA A 461 -50.00 -38.47 -23.06
C ALA A 461 -49.53 -37.02 -22.94
N THR A 462 -48.24 -36.79 -23.22
CA THR A 462 -47.52 -35.53 -22.96
C THR A 462 -47.26 -34.69 -24.21
N ALA A 463 -47.82 -35.08 -25.36
CA ALA A 463 -47.51 -34.47 -26.66
C ALA A 463 -47.71 -32.94 -26.69
N PHE A 464 -48.71 -32.43 -25.96
CA PHE A 464 -49.02 -31.00 -25.88
C PHE A 464 -48.53 -30.32 -24.59
N GLU A 465 -47.59 -30.92 -23.85
CA GLU A 465 -47.00 -30.31 -22.66
C GLU A 465 -46.24 -29.01 -23.01
N PRO A 466 -46.60 -27.84 -22.46
CA PRO A 466 -46.02 -26.56 -22.86
C PRO A 466 -44.50 -26.56 -22.69
N GLY A 467 -43.76 -26.21 -23.75
CA GLY A 467 -42.30 -26.16 -23.77
C GLY A 467 -41.57 -27.51 -23.74
N VAL A 468 -42.28 -28.64 -23.64
CA VAL A 468 -41.66 -29.98 -23.42
C VAL A 468 -42.16 -31.03 -24.43
N GLY A 469 -43.47 -31.07 -24.68
CA GLY A 469 -44.09 -32.10 -25.52
C GLY A 469 -43.73 -31.94 -27.00
N ALA A 470 -43.55 -33.04 -27.74
CA ALA A 470 -43.13 -33.00 -29.15
C ALA A 470 -44.07 -32.18 -30.08
N SER A 471 -45.28 -31.87 -29.62
CA SER A 471 -46.31 -31.12 -30.34
C SER A 471 -46.77 -29.86 -29.60
N TRP A 472 -46.02 -29.40 -28.59
CA TRP A 472 -46.42 -28.29 -27.72
C TRP A 472 -46.71 -27.00 -28.49
N THR A 473 -45.96 -26.73 -29.56
CA THR A 473 -46.11 -25.55 -30.40
C THR A 473 -47.45 -25.49 -31.13
N MET A 474 -48.19 -26.59 -31.22
CA MET A 474 -49.56 -26.57 -31.75
C MET A 474 -50.57 -26.02 -30.74
N ALA A 475 -50.32 -26.20 -29.44
CA ALA A 475 -51.24 -25.80 -28.37
C ALA A 475 -50.85 -24.45 -27.75
N TRP A 476 -49.57 -24.10 -27.71
CA TRP A 476 -49.06 -22.99 -26.91
C TRP A 476 -48.16 -22.02 -27.67
N THR A 477 -48.17 -20.77 -27.23
CA THR A 477 -47.21 -19.72 -27.56
C THR A 477 -46.38 -19.42 -26.31
N GLU A 478 -45.05 -19.43 -26.39
CA GLU A 478 -44.19 -18.98 -25.28
C GLU A 478 -44.28 -17.46 -25.17
N LEU A 479 -44.44 -16.94 -23.94
CA LEU A 479 -44.56 -15.51 -23.65
C LEU A 479 -43.24 -14.89 -23.20
#